data_AF-A0A0F9QK32-F1
#
_entry.id   AF-A0A0F9QK32-F1
#
_cell.length_a   1.000
_cell.length_b   1.000
_cell.length_c   1.000
_cell.angle_alpha   90.00
_cell.angle_beta   90.00
_cell.angle_gamma   90.00
#
_symmetry.space_group_name_H-M   'P 1'
#
loop_
_entity.id
_entity.type
_entity.pdbx_description
1 polymer ?
#
loop_
_entity_poly.entity_id
_entity_poly.type
_entity_poly.pdbx_seq_one_letter_code
_entity_poly.pdbx_strand_id
1 'polypeptide(L)'
;MKKFKLNLSEYSVTAQVPVTKEDGSRVLEDKIEVYPLRDNISIWLRSVGIFKSAEDIAEAVSVAKQIRDCVEDSIELDEREAGVLKQALNRLVELTAEGKVSPGLGGEVHETAICRVVKMEEVK
;
A
#
# COMPACT_ATOMS: atom_id res chain seq x y z
N MET A 1 -18.87 -13.60 11.29
CA MET A 1 -17.43 -13.29 11.20
C MET A 1 -17.32 -11.80 10.98
N LYS A 2 -16.40 -11.11 11.69
CA LYS A 2 -16.25 -9.66 11.51
C LYS A 2 -15.72 -9.36 10.11
N LYS A 3 -16.16 -8.24 9.54
CA LYS A 3 -15.66 -7.73 8.27
C LYS A 3 -15.17 -6.31 8.44
N PHE A 4 -14.20 -5.93 7.62
CA PHE A 4 -13.55 -4.64 7.64
C PHE A 4 -13.60 -4.04 6.24
N LYS A 5 -14.06 -2.80 6.12
CA LYS A 5 -14.12 -2.08 4.86
C LYS A 5 -12.80 -1.34 4.61
N LEU A 6 -12.13 -1.68 3.52
CA LEU A 6 -10.97 -0.96 2.99
C LEU A 6 -11.42 0.00 1.89
N ASN A 7 -11.12 1.29 2.06
CA ASN A 7 -11.38 2.31 1.04
C ASN A 7 -10.28 2.30 -0.03
N LEU A 8 -10.69 2.05 -1.28
CA LEU A 8 -9.85 1.99 -2.48
C LEU A 8 -10.07 3.17 -3.46
N SER A 9 -10.90 4.16 -3.09
CA SER A 9 -11.15 5.34 -3.93
C SER A 9 -9.87 6.06 -4.32
N GLU A 10 -9.77 6.50 -5.56
CA GLU A 10 -8.60 7.23 -6.05
C GLU A 10 -8.36 8.52 -5.26
N TYR A 11 -7.09 8.90 -5.15
CA TYR A 11 -6.68 10.18 -4.61
C TYR A 11 -5.35 10.60 -5.25
N SER A 12 -5.12 11.90 -5.32
CA SER A 12 -3.90 12.46 -5.88
C SER A 12 -2.88 12.77 -4.79
N VAL A 13 -1.62 12.67 -5.15
CA VAL A 13 -0.47 13.05 -4.32
C VAL A 13 0.44 13.96 -5.11
N THR A 14 1.19 14.80 -4.41
CA THR A 14 2.30 15.54 -4.99
C THR A 14 3.55 14.69 -4.86
N ALA A 15 4.18 14.34 -5.99
CA ALA A 15 5.42 13.59 -6.04
C ALA A 15 6.49 14.40 -6.76
N GLN A 16 7.74 14.29 -6.28
CA GLN A 16 8.88 14.90 -6.96
C GLN A 16 9.38 13.98 -8.05
N VAL A 17 9.32 14.45 -9.30
CA VAL A 17 9.77 13.70 -10.47
C VAL A 17 11.00 14.36 -11.08
N PRO A 18 12.00 13.58 -11.54
CA PRO A 18 13.15 14.12 -12.23
C PRO A 18 12.74 14.57 -13.64
N VAL A 19 12.88 15.87 -13.92
CA VAL A 19 12.65 16.48 -15.21
C VAL A 19 13.98 16.91 -15.80
N THR A 20 14.22 16.57 -17.08
CA THR A 20 15.38 17.08 -17.82
C THR A 20 14.98 18.36 -18.52
N LYS A 21 15.68 19.46 -18.24
CA LYS A 21 15.47 20.77 -18.84
C LYS A 21 16.13 20.86 -20.22
N GLU A 22 15.78 21.89 -20.99
CA GLU A 22 16.32 22.13 -22.33
C GLU A 22 17.85 22.32 -22.33
N ASP A 23 18.42 22.79 -21.21
CA ASP A 23 19.86 22.95 -21.00
C ASP A 23 20.58 21.63 -20.62
N GLY A 24 19.84 20.51 -20.54
CA GLY A 24 20.36 19.20 -20.16
C GLY A 24 20.48 18.97 -18.65
N SER A 25 20.14 19.96 -17.81
CA SER A 25 20.11 19.79 -16.36
C SER A 25 18.96 18.90 -15.92
N ARG A 26 19.16 18.16 -14.82
CA ARG A 26 18.10 17.36 -14.16
C ARG A 26 17.70 18.04 -12.87
N VAL A 27 16.43 18.42 -12.78
CA VAL A 27 15.85 19.00 -11.56
C VAL A 27 14.67 18.15 -11.11
N LEU A 28 14.37 18.19 -9.82
CA LEU A 28 13.13 17.63 -9.30
C LEU A 28 12.04 18.68 -9.40
N GLU A 29 10.90 18.31 -9.97
CA GLU A 29 9.71 19.15 -10.02
C GLU A 29 8.54 18.44 -9.37
N ASP A 30 7.68 19.22 -8.71
CA ASP A 30 6.45 18.72 -8.13
C ASP A 30 5.47 18.39 -9.25
N LYS A 31 4.94 17.17 -9.21
CA LYS A 31 3.92 16.69 -10.12
C LYS A 31 2.77 16.09 -9.33
N ILE A 32 1.55 16.48 -9.69
CA ILE A 32 0.35 15.85 -9.16
C ILE A 32 0.10 14.57 -9.96
N GLU A 33 0.02 13.44 -9.28
CA GLU A 33 -0.29 12.15 -9.88
C GLU A 33 -1.29 11.37 -9.03
N VAL A 34 -2.01 10.45 -9.66
CA VAL A 34 -2.92 9.53 -8.95
C VAL A 34 -2.07 8.49 -8.23
N TYR A 35 -2.27 8.36 -6.92
CA TYR A 35 -1.54 7.38 -6.15
C TYR A 35 -2.00 5.96 -6.53
N PRO A 36 -1.10 5.05 -6.92
CA PRO A 36 -1.46 3.70 -7.38
C PRO A 36 -1.77 2.78 -6.17
N LEU A 37 -2.87 3.06 -5.47
CA LEU A 37 -3.21 2.45 -4.18
C LEU A 37 -3.31 0.93 -4.24
N ARG A 38 -4.09 0.42 -5.20
CA ARG A 38 -4.33 -1.02 -5.36
C ARG A 38 -3.03 -1.76 -5.65
N ASP A 39 -2.20 -1.22 -6.55
CA ASP A 39 -0.91 -1.81 -6.90
C ASP A 39 0.06 -1.78 -5.73
N ASN A 40 0.16 -0.66 -5.01
CA ASN A 40 1.02 -0.54 -3.84
C ASN A 40 0.63 -1.55 -2.76
N ILE A 41 -0.65 -1.65 -2.40
CA ILE A 41 -1.11 -2.66 -1.42
C ILE A 41 -0.82 -4.08 -1.91
N SER A 42 -1.05 -4.35 -3.20
CA SER A 42 -0.76 -5.65 -3.82
C SER A 42 0.74 -5.99 -3.78
N ILE A 43 1.63 -5.00 -3.91
CA ILE A 43 3.08 -5.15 -3.75
C ILE A 43 3.45 -5.40 -2.28
N TRP A 44 2.84 -4.68 -1.34
CA TRP A 44 3.12 -4.81 0.09
C TRP A 44 2.86 -6.23 0.59
N LEU A 45 1.69 -6.78 0.24
CA LEU A 45 1.29 -8.15 0.57
C LEU A 45 2.18 -9.23 -0.06
N ARG A 46 2.87 -8.91 -1.16
CA ARG A 46 3.76 -9.86 -1.87
C ARG A 46 5.24 -9.61 -1.64
N SER A 47 5.58 -8.65 -0.78
CA SER A 47 6.97 -8.32 -0.50
C SER A 47 7.67 -9.49 0.20
N VAL A 48 8.92 -9.74 -0.20
CA VAL A 48 9.72 -10.84 0.33
C VAL A 48 10.08 -10.54 1.80
N GLY A 49 10.04 -11.57 2.64
CA GLY A 49 10.44 -11.46 4.05
C GLY A 49 9.39 -10.83 4.98
N ILE A 50 8.17 -10.61 4.49
CA ILE A 50 7.04 -10.13 5.30
C ILE A 50 6.42 -11.26 6.13
N PHE A 51 6.13 -12.39 5.48
CA PHE A 51 5.46 -13.53 6.08
C PHE A 51 6.43 -14.72 6.23
N LYS A 52 6.23 -15.51 7.28
CA LYS A 52 7.12 -16.66 7.62
C LYS A 52 6.45 -18.01 7.43
N SER A 53 5.12 -18.07 7.35
CA SER A 53 4.35 -19.29 7.17
C SER A 53 3.77 -19.37 5.76
N ALA A 54 3.62 -20.59 5.24
CA ALA A 54 3.00 -20.81 3.93
C ALA A 54 1.53 -20.38 3.91
N GLU A 55 0.81 -20.55 5.03
CA GLU A 55 -0.58 -20.14 5.18
C GLU A 55 -0.73 -18.62 5.08
N ASP A 56 0.10 -17.84 5.79
CA ASP A 56 0.08 -16.38 5.68
C ASP A 56 0.44 -15.91 4.26
N ILE A 57 1.39 -16.58 3.59
CA ILE A 57 1.77 -16.26 2.21
C ILE A 57 0.61 -16.52 1.26
N ALA A 58 -0.06 -17.67 1.39
CA ALA A 58 -1.20 -18.01 0.54
C ALA A 58 -2.35 -17.00 0.71
N GLU A 59 -2.66 -16.64 1.96
CA GLU A 59 -3.65 -15.62 2.29
C GLU A 59 -3.26 -14.26 1.70
N ALA A 60 -2.03 -13.81 1.91
CA ALA A 60 -1.56 -12.52 1.42
C ALA A 60 -1.58 -12.44 -0.12
N VAL A 61 -1.20 -13.51 -0.82
CA VAL A 61 -1.27 -13.55 -2.29
C VAL A 61 -2.72 -13.54 -2.78
N SER A 62 -3.63 -14.22 -2.08
CA SER A 62 -5.07 -14.18 -2.36
C SER A 62 -5.62 -12.76 -2.22
N VAL A 63 -5.42 -12.13 -1.07
CA VAL A 63 -5.87 -10.75 -0.80
C VAL A 63 -5.23 -9.76 -1.78
N ALA A 64 -3.94 -9.92 -2.10
CA ALA A 64 -3.25 -9.06 -3.05
C ALA A 64 -3.88 -9.10 -4.45
N LYS A 65 -4.35 -10.28 -4.87
CA LYS A 65 -5.08 -10.45 -6.13
C LYS A 65 -6.47 -9.79 -6.04
N GLN A 66 -7.23 -10.06 -4.98
CA GLN A 66 -8.56 -9.48 -4.79
C GLN A 66 -8.53 -7.95 -4.84
N ILE A 67 -7.58 -7.31 -4.15
CA ILE A 67 -7.44 -5.84 -4.11
C ILE A 67 -7.06 -5.27 -5.48
N ARG A 68 -6.11 -5.91 -6.18
CA ARG A 68 -5.68 -5.46 -7.51
C ARG A 68 -6.81 -5.57 -8.54
N ASP A 69 -7.59 -6.64 -8.48
CA ASP A 69 -8.66 -6.94 -9.43
C ASP A 69 -9.99 -6.25 -9.03
N CYS A 70 -10.05 -5.55 -7.89
CA CYS A 70 -11.24 -4.85 -7.40
C CYS A 70 -11.51 -3.58 -8.20
N VAL A 71 -12.63 -3.54 -8.91
CA VAL A 71 -13.08 -2.38 -9.69
C VAL A 71 -13.81 -1.33 -8.85
N GLU A 72 -14.33 -1.73 -7.70
CA GLU A 72 -15.07 -0.85 -6.80
C GLU A 72 -14.13 -0.01 -5.93
N ASP A 73 -14.66 1.10 -5.43
CA ASP A 73 -13.98 2.04 -4.53
C ASP A 73 -13.80 1.51 -3.11
N SER A 74 -14.25 0.29 -2.83
CA SER A 74 -14.00 -0.37 -1.56
C SER A 74 -14.10 -1.87 -1.68
N ILE A 75 -13.42 -2.57 -0.76
CA ILE A 75 -13.52 -4.01 -0.59
C ILE A 75 -13.79 -4.34 0.88
N GLU A 76 -14.60 -5.36 1.13
CA GLU A 76 -14.75 -5.93 2.46
C GLU A 76 -13.76 -7.08 2.62
N LEU A 77 -12.93 -7.00 3.64
CA LEU A 77 -12.01 -8.04 4.06
C LEU A 77 -12.55 -8.70 5.32
N ASP A 78 -12.41 -10.00 5.44
CA ASP A 78 -12.67 -10.64 6.73
C ASP A 78 -11.56 -10.34 7.76
N GLU A 79 -11.73 -10.85 8.98
CA GLU A 79 -10.77 -10.64 10.07
C GLU A 79 -9.36 -11.17 9.76
N ARG A 80 -9.27 -12.30 9.04
CA ARG A 80 -7.99 -12.91 8.68
C ARG A 80 -7.31 -12.12 7.57
N GLU A 81 -8.05 -11.76 6.52
CA GLU A 81 -7.59 -10.96 5.39
C GLU A 81 -7.13 -9.57 5.84
N ALA A 82 -7.92 -8.89 6.68
CA ALA A 82 -7.53 -7.61 7.27
C ALA A 82 -6.29 -7.74 8.17
N GLY A 83 -6.18 -8.86 8.89
CA GLY A 83 -5.03 -9.18 9.74
C GLY A 83 -3.73 -9.28 8.95
N VAL A 84 -3.71 -10.05 7.85
CA VAL A 84 -2.49 -10.21 7.03
C VAL A 84 -2.08 -8.91 6.35
N LEU A 85 -3.03 -8.08 5.93
CA LEU A 85 -2.74 -6.77 5.36
C LEU A 85 -2.09 -5.82 6.38
N LYS A 86 -2.63 -5.77 7.61
CA LYS A 86 -2.02 -4.99 8.71
C LYS A 86 -0.63 -5.51 9.08
N GLN A 87 -0.45 -6.83 9.09
CA GLN A 87 0.87 -7.44 9.32
C GLN A 87 1.89 -7.03 8.25
N ALA A 88 1.49 -7.03 6.97
CA ALA A 88 2.37 -6.60 5.88
C ALA A 88 2.78 -5.14 6.04
N LEU A 89 1.82 -4.26 6.29
CA LEU A 89 2.08 -2.84 6.51
C LEU A 89 3.02 -2.61 7.70
N ASN A 90 2.74 -3.22 8.86
CA ASN A 90 3.57 -3.08 10.05
C ASN A 90 5.01 -3.51 9.79
N ARG A 91 5.19 -4.66 9.11
CA ARG A 91 6.53 -5.15 8.82
C ARG A 91 7.30 -4.25 7.86
N LEU A 92 6.63 -3.66 6.86
CA LEU A 92 7.26 -2.70 5.95
C LEU A 92 7.66 -1.39 6.65
N VAL A 93 6.83 -0.91 7.59
CA VAL A 93 7.15 0.25 8.43
C VAL A 93 8.38 -0.04 9.30
N GLU A 94 8.45 -1.20 9.95
CA GLU A 94 9.64 -1.63 10.70
C GLU A 94 10.90 -1.66 9.82
N LEU A 95 10.82 -2.32 8.66
CA LEU A 95 11.94 -2.42 7.73
C LEU A 95 12.38 -1.04 7.21
N THR A 96 11.45 -0.11 7.05
CA THR A 96 11.75 1.28 6.68
C THR A 96 12.49 2.00 7.80
N ALA A 97 12.03 1.86 9.05
CA ALA A 97 12.72 2.40 10.22
C ALA A 97 14.12 1.80 10.41
N GLU A 98 14.31 0.53 10.01
CA GLU A 98 15.61 -0.15 9.98
C GLU A 98 16.49 0.24 8.76
N GLY A 99 15.98 1.04 7.82
CA GLY A 99 16.70 1.43 6.60
C GLY A 99 16.88 0.32 5.57
N LYS A 100 16.07 -0.75 5.64
CA LYS A 100 16.19 -1.96 4.80
C LYS A 100 15.28 -1.98 3.58
N VAL A 101 14.40 -0.99 3.43
CA VAL A 101 13.50 -0.85 2.28
C VAL A 101 13.75 0.51 1.64
N SER A 102 13.93 0.51 0.32
CA SER A 102 14.12 1.72 -0.49
C SER A 102 13.30 1.63 -1.80
N PRO A 103 12.48 2.64 -2.13
CA PRO A 103 12.11 3.76 -1.26
C PRO A 103 11.35 3.26 -0.03
N GLY A 104 11.66 3.80 1.14
CA GLY A 104 11.02 3.43 2.39
C GLY A 104 9.52 3.76 2.38
N LEU A 105 8.74 3.04 3.19
CA LEU A 105 7.32 3.29 3.38
C LEU A 105 7.11 4.40 4.42
N GLY A 106 6.68 5.58 3.97
CA GLY A 106 6.48 6.77 4.81
C GLY A 106 6.38 8.06 3.97
N GLY A 107 6.25 9.20 4.64
CA GLY A 107 6.11 10.50 3.99
C GLY A 107 4.74 10.77 3.37
N GLU A 108 4.55 11.99 2.87
CA GLU A 108 3.25 12.51 2.41
C GLU A 108 2.63 11.66 1.29
N VAL A 109 3.46 11.07 0.42
CA VAL A 109 3.03 10.22 -0.69
C VAL A 109 2.26 8.97 -0.21
N HIS A 110 2.68 8.36 0.91
CA HIS A 110 2.09 7.10 1.41
C HIS A 110 1.08 7.30 2.55
N GLU A 111 1.00 8.49 3.16
CA GLU A 111 0.24 8.74 4.39
C GLU A 111 -1.23 8.31 4.30
N THR A 112 -1.92 8.69 3.22
CA THR A 112 -3.34 8.36 3.05
C THR A 112 -3.57 6.85 2.91
N ALA A 113 -2.70 6.14 2.19
CA ALA A 113 -2.80 4.69 2.04
C ALA A 113 -2.60 3.98 3.38
N ILE A 114 -1.59 4.40 4.15
CA ILE A 114 -1.30 3.87 5.50
C ILE A 114 -2.52 4.08 6.40
N CYS A 115 -3.08 5.29 6.42
CA CYS A 115 -4.26 5.60 7.23
C CYS A 115 -5.46 4.74 6.88
N ARG A 116 -5.73 4.51 5.59
CA ARG A 116 -6.87 3.69 5.14
C ARG A 116 -6.75 2.23 5.54
N VAL A 117 -5.54 1.67 5.54
CA VAL A 117 -5.30 0.30 6.01
C VAL A 117 -5.41 0.19 7.53
N VAL A 118 -4.82 1.13 8.27
CA VAL A 118 -4.84 1.08 9.75
C VAL A 118 -6.25 1.33 10.29
N LYS A 119 -6.97 2.28 9.69
CA LYS A 119 -8.30 2.75 10.13
C LYS A 119 -9.47 2.12 9.35
N MET A 120 -9.30 0.90 8.81
CA MET A 120 -10.42 0.17 8.20
C MET A 120 -11.61 0.07 9.17
N GLU A 121 -12.80 0.37 8.68
CA GLU A 121 -14.02 0.39 9.50
C GLU A 121 -14.63 -1.01 9.62
N GLU A 122 -15.06 -1.40 10.82
CA GLU A 122 -15.81 -2.65 11.01
C GLU A 122 -17.21 -2.50 10.37
N VAL A 123 -17.55 -3.43 9.47
CA VAL A 123 -18.87 -3.49 8.83
C VAL A 123 -19.85 -4.09 9.83
N LYS A 124 -20.95 -3.38 10.09
CA LYS A 124 -22.00 -3.78 11.03
C LYS A 124 -23.04 -4.68 10.38
#